data_AF-A0A359E4H5-F1
#
_entry.id   AF-A0A359E4H5-F1
#
_cell.length_a   1.000
_cell.length_b   1.000
_cell.length_c   1.000
_cell.angle_alpha   90.00
_cell.angle_beta   90.00
_cell.angle_gamma   90.00
#
_symmetry.space_group_name_H-M   'P 1'
#
loop_
_entity.id
_entity.type
_entity.pdbx_description
1 polymer ?
#
loop_
_entity_poly.entity_id
_entity_poly.type
_entity_poly.pdbx_seq_one_letter_code
_entity_poly.pdbx_strand_id
1 'polypeptide(L)'
;ANGLDNDWQTLQANIEGQDPDFSNTTNDWGKVNINLLHQVENQTPFVFENKLGIEFSHTLPEYGSQQYYELISKYYQFQAGWQDFYNVSINMSSPNYDPNHTFFYGWQGRDEPNTLFYQGRDRAQTFNDNYRAAGNILKLLLVNHVVSAFDALFTVQLKNSRIESNTNLMKMEQFSLTWHF
;
A
#
# COMPACT_ATOMS: atom_id res chain seq x y z
N ALA A 1 -20.80 20.93 21.51
CA ALA A 1 -21.36 19.82 20.72
C ALA A 1 -21.77 20.39 19.37
N ASN A 2 -21.02 20.10 18.31
CA ASN A 2 -21.10 20.79 17.02
C ASN A 2 -22.32 20.37 16.16
N GLY A 3 -23.46 20.03 16.78
CA GLY A 3 -24.68 19.62 16.08
C GLY A 3 -24.56 18.33 15.26
N LEU A 4 -23.54 17.51 15.52
CA LEU A 4 -23.29 16.25 14.81
C LEU A 4 -24.23 15.15 15.31
N ASP A 5 -24.96 14.55 14.38
CA ASP A 5 -25.84 13.39 14.59
C ASP A 5 -25.29 12.19 13.80
N ASN A 6 -24.18 11.63 14.30
CA ASN A 6 -23.41 10.57 13.64
C ASN A 6 -22.92 9.49 14.63
N ASP A 7 -23.63 9.33 15.75
CA ASP A 7 -23.34 8.34 16.80
C ASP A 7 -21.96 8.48 17.47
N TRP A 8 -21.34 9.66 17.37
CA TRP A 8 -20.05 9.96 17.97
C TRP A 8 -20.04 9.79 19.50
N GLN A 9 -21.19 9.91 20.17
CA GLN A 9 -21.33 9.68 21.61
C GLN A 9 -21.16 8.20 21.97
N THR A 10 -21.68 7.29 21.14
CA THR A 10 -21.48 5.85 21.33
C THR A 10 -20.03 5.48 21.08
N LEU A 11 -19.40 6.06 20.05
CA LEU A 11 -17.96 5.90 19.82
C LEU A 11 -17.15 6.45 21.00
N GLN A 12 -17.49 7.64 21.51
CA GLN A 12 -16.84 8.23 22.67
C GLN A 12 -16.95 7.32 23.89
N ALA A 13 -18.15 6.81 24.20
CA ALA A 13 -18.34 5.88 25.30
C ALA A 13 -17.58 4.55 25.10
N ASN A 14 -17.39 4.10 23.85
CA ASN A 14 -16.60 2.91 23.54
C ASN A 14 -15.10 3.07 23.86
N ILE A 15 -14.56 4.27 23.68
CA ILE A 15 -13.13 4.57 23.86
C ILE A 15 -12.82 5.35 25.15
N GLU A 16 -13.84 5.75 25.91
CA GLU A 16 -13.67 6.53 27.14
C GLU A 16 -12.81 5.77 28.16
N GLY A 17 -11.83 6.48 28.74
CA GLY A 17 -10.90 5.91 29.71
C GLY A 17 -9.84 4.98 29.12
N GLN A 18 -9.76 4.85 27.79
CA GLN A 18 -8.70 4.11 27.13
C GLN A 18 -7.65 5.05 26.57
N ASP A 19 -6.39 4.81 26.95
CA ASP A 19 -5.26 5.50 26.36
C ASP A 19 -4.74 4.74 25.12
N PRO A 20 -4.33 5.46 24.07
CA PRO A 20 -3.72 4.85 22.90
C PRO A 20 -2.37 4.21 23.26
N ASP A 21 -2.18 2.95 22.85
CA ASP A 21 -0.90 2.24 22.98
C ASP A 21 -0.13 2.29 21.65
N PHE A 22 0.69 3.34 21.51
CA PHE A 22 1.54 3.51 20.34
C PHE A 22 2.73 2.53 20.28
N SER A 23 3.00 1.77 21.35
CA SER A 23 4.05 0.75 21.36
C SER A 23 3.60 -0.57 20.74
N ASN A 24 2.29 -0.86 20.82
CA ASN A 24 1.66 -2.02 20.20
C ASN A 24 0.33 -1.61 19.55
N THR A 25 0.44 -1.10 18.34
CA THR A 25 -0.71 -0.66 17.53
C THR A 25 -1.73 -1.75 17.25
N THR A 26 -1.34 -3.04 17.24
CA THR A 26 -2.31 -4.15 17.05
C THR A 26 -3.26 -4.27 18.24
N ASN A 27 -2.73 -4.13 19.46
CA ASN A 27 -3.56 -4.11 20.65
C ASN A 27 -4.49 -2.88 20.64
N ASP A 28 -4.00 -1.75 20.17
CA ASP A 28 -4.76 -0.50 20.13
C ASP A 28 -5.97 -0.58 19.19
N TRP A 29 -5.76 -1.07 17.96
CA TRP A 29 -6.84 -1.33 17.01
C TRP A 29 -7.84 -2.39 17.50
N GLY A 30 -7.44 -3.27 18.42
CA GLY A 30 -8.33 -4.22 19.07
C GLY A 30 -9.26 -3.60 20.13
N LYS A 31 -8.98 -2.39 20.61
CA LYS A 31 -9.81 -1.70 21.61
C LYS A 31 -10.97 -0.91 21.01
N VAL A 32 -10.82 -0.49 19.76
CA VAL A 32 -11.80 0.34 19.04
C VAL A 32 -12.72 -0.55 18.22
N ASN A 33 -14.04 -0.33 18.31
CA ASN A 33 -14.97 -0.94 17.38
C ASN A 33 -14.82 -0.30 15.99
N ILE A 34 -14.09 -0.96 15.09
CA ILE A 34 -13.76 -0.45 13.76
C ILE A 34 -15.00 -0.12 12.91
N ASN A 35 -16.09 -0.89 13.04
CA ASN A 35 -17.32 -0.64 12.29
C ASN A 35 -18.02 0.63 12.79
N LEU A 36 -18.04 0.84 14.11
CA LEU A 36 -18.56 2.05 14.71
C LEU A 36 -17.71 3.26 14.33
N LEU A 37 -16.37 3.13 14.38
CA LEU A 37 -15.46 4.18 13.92
C LEU A 37 -15.76 4.58 12.47
N HIS A 38 -15.83 3.61 11.55
CA HIS A 38 -16.12 3.87 10.15
C HIS A 38 -17.51 4.50 9.95
N GLN A 39 -18.52 4.09 10.71
CA GLN A 39 -19.85 4.71 10.65
C GLN A 39 -19.76 6.20 11.04
N VAL A 40 -19.12 6.50 12.17
CA VAL A 40 -18.96 7.88 12.66
C VAL A 40 -18.13 8.70 11.67
N GLU A 41 -17.00 8.19 11.18
CA GLU A 41 -16.12 8.87 10.22
C GLU A 41 -16.83 9.17 8.90
N ASN A 42 -17.51 8.18 8.30
CA ASN A 42 -18.23 8.35 7.05
C ASN A 42 -19.36 9.39 7.17
N GLN A 43 -20.04 9.44 8.32
CA GLN A 43 -21.14 10.36 8.61
C GLN A 43 -20.69 11.71 9.16
N THR A 44 -19.40 11.90 9.48
CA THR A 44 -18.88 13.19 9.93
C THR A 44 -18.73 14.11 8.73
N PRO A 45 -19.51 15.21 8.62
CA PRO A 45 -19.29 16.19 7.56
C PRO A 45 -18.01 16.97 7.85
N PHE A 46 -17.26 17.27 6.79
CA PHE A 46 -16.13 18.19 6.94
C PHE A 46 -16.62 19.60 7.20
N VAL A 47 -16.12 20.25 8.23
CA VAL A 47 -16.39 21.68 8.42
C VAL A 47 -15.28 22.45 7.70
N PHE A 48 -15.62 23.17 6.64
CA PHE A 48 -14.74 24.19 6.10
C PHE A 48 -15.10 25.52 6.75
N GLU A 49 -14.14 26.44 6.80
CA GLU A 49 -14.30 27.75 7.44
C GLU A 49 -15.59 28.50 7.06
N ASN A 50 -16.04 28.36 5.81
CA ASN A 50 -17.24 29.02 5.29
C ASN A 50 -18.29 28.06 4.70
N LYS A 51 -18.16 26.74 4.87
CA LYS A 51 -19.15 25.77 4.36
C LYS A 51 -19.08 24.43 5.10
N LEU A 52 -20.22 23.79 5.29
CA LEU A 52 -20.24 22.35 5.54
C LEU A 52 -19.88 21.62 4.24
N GLY A 53 -18.96 20.69 4.37
CA GLY A 53 -18.37 19.87 3.35
C GLY A 53 -19.14 18.59 3.09
N ILE A 54 -18.72 17.90 2.04
CA ILE A 54 -19.29 16.61 1.62
C ILE A 54 -18.86 15.53 2.63
N GLU A 55 -19.73 14.56 2.84
CA GLU A 55 -19.45 13.32 3.58
C GLU A 55 -18.19 12.62 3.02
N PHE A 56 -17.45 11.96 3.91
CA PHE A 56 -16.22 11.31 3.56
C PHE A 56 -16.48 10.13 2.62
N SER A 57 -15.86 10.14 1.42
CA SER A 57 -16.14 9.13 0.39
C SER A 57 -15.30 7.86 0.48
N HIS A 58 -14.39 7.78 1.45
CA HIS A 58 -13.44 6.67 1.58
C HIS A 58 -13.51 6.11 2.98
N THR A 59 -13.63 4.79 3.10
CA THR A 59 -13.57 4.10 4.38
C THR A 59 -12.17 3.51 4.54
N LEU A 60 -11.60 3.64 5.73
CA LEU A 60 -10.30 3.05 6.02
C LEU A 60 -10.42 1.51 5.94
N PRO A 61 -9.52 0.81 5.22
CA PRO A 61 -9.51 -0.64 5.21
C PRO A 61 -9.07 -1.19 6.57
N GLU A 62 -9.22 -2.50 6.77
CA GLU A 62 -8.74 -3.16 7.97
C GLU A 62 -7.24 -2.89 8.21
N TYR A 63 -6.92 -2.60 9.48
CA TYR A 63 -5.55 -2.39 9.93
C TYR A 63 -4.63 -3.52 9.48
N GLY A 64 -3.46 -3.18 8.96
CA GLY A 64 -2.47 -4.13 8.49
C GLY A 64 -2.65 -4.61 7.04
N SER A 65 -3.76 -4.31 6.38
CA SER A 65 -3.93 -4.59 4.95
C SER A 65 -3.04 -3.70 4.07
N GLN A 66 -2.71 -4.15 2.86
CA GLN A 66 -1.98 -3.31 1.90
C GLN A 66 -2.72 -2.00 1.63
N GLN A 67 -4.05 -2.09 1.44
CA GLN A 67 -4.88 -0.92 1.14
C GLN A 67 -4.90 0.08 2.31
N TYR A 68 -4.83 -0.38 3.56
CA TYR A 68 -4.72 0.50 4.74
C TYR A 68 -3.49 1.40 4.63
N TYR A 69 -2.31 0.83 4.39
CA TYR A 69 -1.07 1.60 4.31
C TYR A 69 -1.03 2.52 3.08
N GLU A 70 -1.73 2.17 2.01
CA GLU A 70 -1.89 3.05 0.85
C GLU A 70 -2.83 4.24 1.12
N LEU A 71 -3.88 4.06 1.93
CA LEU A 71 -4.93 5.06 2.13
C LEU A 71 -4.64 6.00 3.29
N ILE A 72 -4.11 5.50 4.42
CA ILE A 72 -3.92 6.26 5.68
C ILE A 72 -3.07 7.53 5.53
N SER A 73 -2.23 7.61 4.49
CA SER A 73 -1.39 8.78 4.19
C SER A 73 -1.75 9.51 2.90
N LYS A 74 -2.83 9.10 2.23
CA LYS A 74 -3.23 9.63 0.92
C LYS A 74 -4.25 10.75 1.02
N TYR A 75 -5.20 10.58 1.94
CA TYR A 75 -6.26 11.53 2.20
C TYR A 75 -6.00 12.17 3.56
N TYR A 76 -5.94 13.50 3.60
CA TYR A 76 -5.76 14.26 4.85
C TYR A 76 -6.81 13.90 5.92
N GLN A 77 -7.94 13.33 5.49
CA GLN A 77 -9.04 12.89 6.35
C GLN A 77 -8.56 11.90 7.41
N PHE A 78 -7.50 11.16 7.08
CA PHE A 78 -6.87 10.18 7.96
C PHE A 78 -5.77 10.76 8.85
N GLN A 79 -5.54 12.09 8.84
CA GLN A 79 -4.54 12.73 9.71
C GLN A 79 -4.78 12.44 11.19
N ALA A 80 -6.04 12.44 11.63
CA ALA A 80 -6.37 12.19 13.03
C ALA A 80 -5.92 10.82 13.54
N GLY A 81 -5.65 9.87 12.63
CA GLY A 81 -5.12 8.54 12.96
C GLY A 81 -3.61 8.50 13.27
N TRP A 82 -2.87 9.61 13.13
CA TRP A 82 -1.44 9.66 13.43
C TRP A 82 -1.15 10.10 14.87
N GLN A 83 -0.11 9.53 15.48
CA GLN A 83 0.22 9.76 16.90
C GLN A 83 0.48 11.24 17.25
N ASP A 84 1.11 11.98 16.34
CA ASP A 84 1.40 13.40 16.56
C ASP A 84 0.14 14.25 16.58
N PHE A 85 -0.92 13.85 15.89
CA PHE A 85 -2.24 14.45 16.04
C PHE A 85 -2.79 14.32 17.46
N TYR A 86 -2.73 13.12 18.05
CA TYR A 86 -3.14 12.93 19.44
C TYR A 86 -2.37 13.86 20.39
N ASN A 87 -1.06 14.01 20.18
CA ASN A 87 -0.21 14.85 21.01
C ASN A 87 -0.47 16.36 20.85
N VAL A 88 -0.97 16.81 19.70
CA VAL A 88 -1.22 18.24 19.47
C VAL A 88 -2.67 18.61 19.80
N SER A 89 -3.65 17.76 19.45
CA SER A 89 -5.07 18.14 19.46
C SER A 89 -5.87 17.53 20.61
N ILE A 90 -5.40 16.43 21.24
CA ILE A 90 -6.19 15.66 22.22
C ILE A 90 -5.52 15.61 23.60
N ASN A 91 -4.25 15.24 23.66
CA ASN A 91 -3.54 15.04 24.92
C ASN A 91 -3.17 16.37 25.58
N MET A 92 -4.00 16.86 26.49
CA MET A 92 -3.75 18.10 27.24
C MET A 92 -2.46 18.09 28.09
N SER A 93 -1.89 16.92 28.37
CA SER A 93 -0.63 16.78 29.11
C SER A 93 0.60 16.75 28.19
N SER A 94 0.40 16.72 26.88
CA SER A 94 1.48 16.73 25.91
C SER A 94 2.18 18.09 25.88
N PRO A 95 3.53 18.14 25.77
CA PRO A 95 4.26 19.40 25.61
C PRO A 95 3.94 20.11 24.28
N ASN A 96 3.36 19.39 23.31
CA ASN A 96 3.00 19.91 21.99
C ASN A 96 1.50 20.24 21.87
N TYR A 97 0.74 20.15 22.96
CA TYR A 97 -0.69 20.43 22.94
C TYR A 97 -0.96 21.88 22.54
N ASP A 98 -1.74 22.07 21.47
CA ASP A 98 -2.23 23.37 21.04
C ASP A 98 -3.76 23.42 21.23
N PRO A 99 -4.26 24.21 22.20
CA PRO A 99 -5.70 24.33 22.45
C PRO A 99 -6.46 25.01 21.29
N ASN A 100 -5.75 25.63 20.35
CA ASN A 100 -6.34 26.23 19.15
C ASN A 100 -6.28 25.30 17.94
N HIS A 101 -5.70 24.09 18.06
CA HIS A 101 -5.68 23.15 16.97
C HIS A 101 -7.11 22.83 16.53
N THR A 102 -7.36 22.97 15.24
CA THR A 102 -8.65 22.74 14.61
C THR A 102 -8.75 21.30 14.11
N PHE A 103 -9.86 20.61 14.37
CA PHE A 103 -10.11 19.26 13.82
C PHE A 103 -10.52 19.30 12.33
N PHE A 104 -10.22 20.38 11.61
CA PHE A 104 -10.84 20.67 10.33
C PHE A 104 -9.86 21.20 9.26
N TYR A 105 -10.39 21.42 8.06
CA TYR A 105 -9.63 21.76 6.86
C TYR A 105 -9.58 23.27 6.63
N GLY A 106 -8.50 23.91 7.08
CA GLY A 106 -8.19 25.28 6.69
C GLY A 106 -7.61 25.37 5.28
N TRP A 107 -8.44 25.64 4.26
CA TRP A 107 -7.95 26.13 2.94
C TRP A 107 -7.54 27.61 3.02
N GLN A 108 -6.82 27.98 4.08
CA GLN A 108 -6.25 29.30 4.31
C GLN A 108 -4.77 29.24 4.74
N GLY A 109 -4.12 28.06 4.63
CA GLY A 109 -2.71 27.89 4.94
C GLY A 109 -2.36 28.01 6.42
N ARG A 110 -3.33 27.82 7.32
CA ARG A 110 -3.12 27.78 8.77
C ARG A 110 -3.09 26.35 9.34
N ASP A 111 -3.84 25.45 8.71
CA ASP A 111 -3.90 24.04 9.10
C ASP A 111 -3.00 23.25 8.16
N GLU A 112 -1.81 22.93 8.64
CA GLU A 112 -0.86 22.06 7.96
C GLU A 112 -0.93 20.65 8.55
N PRO A 113 -0.78 19.61 7.71
CA PRO A 113 -0.63 18.27 8.20
C PRO A 113 0.48 18.10 9.22
N ASN A 114 0.23 17.26 10.23
CA ASN A 114 1.26 16.93 11.18
C ASN A 114 2.39 16.14 10.50
N THR A 115 3.57 16.19 11.10
CA THR A 115 4.81 15.71 10.47
C THR A 115 4.75 14.23 10.09
N LEU A 116 4.12 13.38 10.91
CA LEU A 116 4.01 11.95 10.63
C LEU A 116 3.10 11.64 9.45
N PHE A 117 2.05 12.44 9.21
CA PHE A 117 1.22 12.30 8.02
C PHE A 117 2.06 12.55 6.75
N TYR A 118 2.88 13.61 6.75
CA TYR A 118 3.78 13.91 5.64
C TYR A 118 4.83 12.80 5.43
N GLN A 119 5.42 12.28 6.50
CA GLN A 119 6.33 11.13 6.40
C GLN A 119 5.64 9.88 5.85
N GLY A 120 4.40 9.61 6.27
CA GLY A 120 3.58 8.52 5.74
C GLY A 120 3.35 8.66 4.24
N ARG A 121 2.97 9.87 3.79
CA ARG A 121 2.75 10.20 2.38
C ARG A 121 4.00 9.95 1.54
N ASP A 122 5.14 10.45 1.99
CA ASP A 122 6.41 10.35 1.27
C ASP A 122 6.91 8.90 1.19
N ARG A 123 6.70 8.12 2.26
CA ARG A 123 6.98 6.68 2.28
C ARG A 123 6.07 5.92 1.32
N ALA A 124 4.77 6.23 1.30
CA ALA A 124 3.82 5.61 0.37
C ALA A 124 4.18 5.92 -1.09
N GLN A 125 4.61 7.16 -1.39
CA GLN A 125 5.11 7.52 -2.71
C GLN A 125 6.37 6.71 -3.08
N THR A 126 7.34 6.64 -2.17
CA THR A 126 8.58 5.87 -2.37
C THR A 126 8.29 4.39 -2.63
N PHE A 127 7.34 3.80 -1.90
CA PHE A 127 6.90 2.43 -2.12
C PHE A 127 6.31 2.23 -3.52
N ASN A 128 5.41 3.13 -3.95
CA ASN A 128 4.81 3.06 -5.28
C ASN A 128 5.83 3.18 -6.42
N ASP A 129 6.84 4.02 -6.26
CA ASP A 129 7.91 4.19 -7.23
C ASP A 129 8.81 2.94 -7.30
N ASN A 130 9.17 2.36 -6.16
CA ASN A 130 9.89 1.09 -6.09
C ASN A 130 9.10 -0.07 -6.71
N TYR A 131 7.80 -0.14 -6.44
CA TYR A 131 6.91 -1.15 -7.03
C TYR A 131 6.86 -1.03 -8.56
N ARG A 132 6.77 0.20 -9.10
CA ARG A 132 6.81 0.45 -10.54
C ARG A 132 8.16 0.03 -11.15
N ALA A 133 9.27 0.34 -10.48
CA ALA A 133 10.60 -0.06 -10.93
C ALA A 133 10.77 -1.59 -10.94
N ALA A 134 10.39 -2.27 -9.86
CA ALA A 134 10.41 -3.73 -9.78
C ALA A 134 9.54 -4.37 -10.86
N GLY A 135 8.34 -3.83 -11.12
CA GLY A 135 7.47 -4.29 -12.20
C GLY A 135 8.10 -4.18 -13.58
N ASN A 136 8.89 -3.13 -13.83
CA ASN A 136 9.64 -2.98 -15.09
C ASN A 136 10.78 -4.00 -15.22
N ILE A 137 11.49 -4.27 -14.12
CA ILE A 137 12.55 -5.31 -14.08
C ILE A 137 11.94 -6.70 -14.32
N LEU A 138 10.83 -7.03 -13.66
CA LEU A 138 10.14 -8.30 -13.84
C LEU A 138 9.71 -8.49 -15.30
N LYS A 139 9.14 -7.46 -15.95
CA LYS A 139 8.81 -7.50 -17.38
C LYS A 139 10.04 -7.80 -18.23
N LEU A 140 11.17 -7.17 -17.95
CA LEU A 140 12.42 -7.41 -18.68
C LEU A 140 12.92 -8.86 -18.50
N LEU A 141 12.88 -9.38 -17.27
CA LEU A 141 13.26 -10.77 -16.98
C LEU A 141 12.34 -11.76 -17.71
N LEU A 142 11.04 -11.51 -17.73
CA LEU A 142 10.09 -12.37 -18.46
C LEU A 142 10.38 -12.39 -19.97
N VAL A 143 10.64 -11.22 -20.58
CA VAL A 143 11.02 -11.14 -22.00
C VAL A 143 12.30 -11.90 -22.26
N ASN A 144 13.33 -11.71 -21.43
CA ASN A 144 14.59 -12.44 -21.55
C ASN A 144 14.37 -13.95 -21.44
N HIS A 145 13.59 -14.39 -20.46
CA HIS A 145 13.31 -15.81 -20.25
C HIS A 145 12.60 -16.45 -21.44
N VAL A 146 11.61 -15.76 -22.03
CA VAL A 146 10.91 -16.23 -23.23
C VAL A 146 11.86 -16.35 -24.42
N VAL A 147 12.70 -15.33 -24.66
CA VAL A 147 13.69 -15.36 -25.75
C VAL A 147 14.70 -16.50 -25.55
N SER A 148 15.20 -16.68 -24.33
CA SER A 148 16.12 -17.79 -23.98
C SER A 148 15.47 -19.16 -24.15
N ALA A 149 14.18 -19.31 -23.86
CA ALA A 149 13.46 -20.56 -24.06
C ALA A 149 13.36 -20.93 -25.56
N PHE A 150 13.06 -19.95 -26.42
CA PHE A 150 13.06 -20.16 -27.87
C PHE A 150 14.46 -20.50 -28.39
N ASP A 151 15.49 -19.77 -27.97
CA ASP A 151 16.87 -20.02 -28.37
C ASP A 151 17.35 -21.41 -27.95
N ALA A 152 17.02 -21.84 -26.73
CA ALA A 152 17.30 -23.18 -26.23
C ALA A 152 16.58 -24.26 -27.07
N LEU A 153 15.29 -24.05 -27.41
CA LEU A 153 14.53 -24.97 -28.24
C LEU A 153 15.17 -25.15 -29.63
N PHE A 154 15.51 -24.05 -30.31
CA PHE A 154 16.15 -24.11 -31.62
C PHE A 154 17.54 -24.73 -31.55
N THR A 155 18.32 -24.40 -30.51
CA THR A 155 19.64 -25.00 -30.26
C THR A 155 19.57 -26.52 -30.12
N VAL A 156 18.57 -27.04 -29.38
CA VAL A 156 18.36 -28.49 -29.23
C VAL A 156 17.95 -29.13 -30.55
N GLN A 157 17.02 -28.53 -31.31
CA GLN A 157 16.60 -29.06 -32.61
C GLN A 157 17.77 -29.14 -33.60
N LEU A 158 18.58 -28.08 -33.69
CA LEU A 158 19.76 -28.03 -34.56
C LEU A 158 20.82 -29.05 -34.13
N LYS A 159 21.07 -29.21 -32.83
CA LYS A 159 21.98 -30.23 -32.31
C LYS A 159 21.52 -31.64 -32.66
N ASN A 160 20.24 -31.95 -32.45
CA ASN A 160 19.68 -33.26 -32.79
C ASN A 160 19.79 -33.55 -34.29
N SER A 161 19.42 -32.59 -35.14
CA SER A 161 19.55 -32.74 -36.59
C SER A 161 21.00 -32.97 -37.05
N ARG A 162 21.97 -32.30 -36.42
CA ARG A 162 23.40 -32.51 -36.70
C ARG A 162 23.89 -33.89 -36.26
N ILE A 163 23.43 -34.39 -35.10
CA ILE A 163 23.76 -35.74 -34.62
C ILE A 163 23.19 -36.80 -35.56
N GLU A 164 21.93 -36.65 -35.99
CA GLU A 164 21.29 -37.56 -36.96
C GLU A 164 22.05 -37.60 -38.30
N SER A 165 22.41 -36.42 -38.83
CA SER A 165 23.15 -36.31 -40.10
C SER A 165 24.55 -36.95 -40.01
N ASN A 166 25.29 -36.68 -38.94
CA ASN A 166 26.60 -37.29 -38.70
C ASN A 166 26.50 -38.82 -38.54
N THR A 167 25.48 -39.31 -37.84
CA THR A 167 25.26 -40.75 -37.65
C THR A 167 24.92 -41.45 -38.97
N ASN A 168 24.10 -40.81 -39.81
CA ASN A 168 23.77 -41.32 -41.15
C ASN A 168 24.99 -41.36 -42.07
N LEU A 169 25.84 -40.33 -42.05
CA LEU A 169 27.11 -40.31 -42.78
C LEU A 169 28.05 -41.44 -42.34
N MET A 170 28.24 -41.63 -41.02
CA MET A 170 29.05 -42.74 -40.49
C MET A 170 28.49 -44.11 -40.87
N LYS A 171 27.16 -44.30 -40.84
CA LYS A 171 26.51 -45.54 -41.31
C LYS A 171 26.78 -45.79 -42.80
N MET A 172 26.72 -44.76 -43.65
CA MET A 172 27.00 -44.89 -45.08
C MET A 172 28.48 -45.22 -45.35
N GLU A 173 29.41 -44.56 -44.66
CA GLU A 173 30.85 -44.89 -44.74
C GLU A 173 31.13 -46.33 -44.31
N GLN A 174 30.51 -46.78 -43.21
CA GLN A 174 30.65 -48.15 -42.72
C GLN A 174 30.08 -49.16 -43.71
N PHE A 175 28.92 -48.88 -44.33
CA PHE A 175 28.33 -49.73 -45.37
C PHE A 175 29.25 -49.83 -46.60
N SER A 176 29.85 -48.72 -47.02
CA SER A 176 30.84 -48.66 -48.12
C SER A 176 32.11 -49.46 -47.82
N LEU A 177 32.58 -49.44 -46.58
CA LEU A 177 33.76 -50.20 -46.15
C LEU A 177 33.49 -51.71 -46.11
N THR A 178 32.27 -52.14 -45.77
CA THR A 178 31.86 -53.55 -45.81
C THR A 178 31.60 -54.12 -47.22
N TRP A 179 31.57 -53.28 -48.26
CA TRP A 179 31.38 -53.69 -49.67
C TRP A 179 32.68 -53.87 -50.46
N HIS A 180 33.79 -54.17 -49.78
CA HIS A 180 35.05 -54.56 -50.42
C HIS A 180 35.49 -55.94 -49.96
N PHE A 181 34.96 -57.00 -50.60
CA PHE A 181 35.60 -58.32 -50.78
C PHE A 181 35.00 -59.00 -52.02
#